data_AF-A0A6J7TBP7-F1
#
_entry.id   AF-A0A6J7TBP7-F1
#
_cell.length_a   1.000
_cell.length_b   1.000
_cell.length_c   1.000
_cell.angle_alpha   90.00
_cell.angle_beta   90.00
_cell.angle_gamma   90.00
#
_symmetry.space_group_name_H-M   'P 1'
#
loop_
_entity.id
_entity.type
_entity.pdbx_description
1 polymer ?
#
loop_
_entity_poly.entity_id
_entity_poly.type
_entity_poly.pdbx_seq_one_letter_code
_entity_poly.pdbx_strand_id
1 'polypeptide(L)'
;MMGAAHWAFAPSLMGSPDDDWRNLNNNDLKVVTDKSEVALPGYGIGIVSKIPVLSWHRLDFKGSPVGVLMAFPVDGKMKRVYVRDHPRSALGAILDNGWLVINTHLSFVPFFNVAQLIKIKRWANSLGVSDQSKILIVGDMNIPFALFVGGFKWRSLAAQRTFPSWYPKLQLDFILSQKLRRDDVRHLQYSHLGISDHLALQIEVDVN
;
A
#
# COMPACT_ATOMS: atom_id res chain seq x y z
N MET A 1 -9.68 -17.66 -13.07
CA MET A 1 -9.90 -16.21 -12.83
C MET A 1 -10.45 -16.02 -11.42
N MET A 2 -9.98 -15.02 -10.67
CA MET A 2 -10.24 -14.87 -9.22
C MET A 2 -11.68 -14.50 -8.83
N GLY A 3 -12.65 -14.47 -9.77
CA GLY A 3 -14.07 -14.20 -9.48
C GLY A 3 -14.38 -12.83 -8.87
N ALA A 4 -13.43 -11.89 -8.93
CA ALA A 4 -13.60 -10.52 -8.45
C ALA A 4 -14.15 -9.64 -9.57
N ALA A 5 -15.19 -8.87 -9.27
CA ALA A 5 -15.89 -8.01 -10.24
C ALA A 5 -15.50 -6.54 -10.11
N HIS A 6 -14.98 -6.12 -8.95
CA HIS A 6 -14.69 -4.72 -8.66
C HIS A 6 -13.19 -4.52 -8.51
N TRP A 7 -12.64 -3.55 -9.22
CA TRP A 7 -11.24 -3.19 -9.06
C TRP A 7 -11.01 -1.72 -9.36
N ALA A 8 -9.97 -1.18 -8.73
CA ALA A 8 -9.45 0.13 -9.05
C ALA A 8 -7.93 0.14 -8.98
N PHE A 9 -7.33 0.94 -9.86
CA PHE A 9 -5.92 1.24 -9.92
C PHE A 9 -5.72 2.76 -9.81
N ALA A 10 -4.84 3.17 -8.91
CA ALA A 10 -4.50 4.56 -8.67
C ALA A 10 -3.02 4.81 -9.03
N PRO A 11 -2.72 5.19 -10.29
CA PRO A 11 -1.34 5.47 -10.70
C PRO A 11 -0.79 6.66 -9.91
N SER A 12 0.33 6.48 -9.22
CA SER A 12 1.07 7.58 -8.58
C SER A 12 1.90 8.36 -9.60
N LEU A 13 2.34 7.68 -10.67
CA LEU A 13 3.06 8.25 -11.81
C LEU A 13 2.76 7.45 -13.08
N MET A 14 3.08 8.03 -14.24
CA MET A 14 2.98 7.38 -15.55
C MET A 14 4.36 6.91 -15.99
N GLY A 15 4.47 5.65 -16.46
CA GLY A 15 5.75 4.98 -16.70
C GLY A 15 6.22 4.14 -15.51
N SER A 16 7.54 3.91 -15.42
CA SER A 16 8.20 3.11 -14.38
C SER A 16 9.14 3.98 -13.55
N PRO A 17 9.17 3.86 -12.20
CA PRO A 17 10.14 4.58 -11.38
C PRO A 17 11.59 4.24 -11.69
N ASP A 18 11.85 3.04 -12.21
CA ASP A 18 13.19 2.53 -12.54
C ASP A 18 13.67 2.96 -13.93
N ASP A 19 12.76 3.47 -14.77
CA ASP A 19 13.02 3.95 -16.13
C ASP A 19 12.55 5.42 -16.28
N ASP A 20 11.96 5.75 -17.43
CA ASP A 20 11.34 7.04 -17.70
C ASP A 20 9.94 7.11 -17.08
N TRP A 21 9.70 8.19 -16.34
CA TRP A 21 8.39 8.51 -15.79
C TRP A 21 8.08 10.00 -15.79
N ARG A 22 6.77 10.30 -15.68
CA ARG A 22 6.26 11.65 -15.47
C ARG A 22 5.17 11.68 -14.41
N ASN A 23 4.99 12.85 -13.80
CA ASN A 23 3.83 13.12 -12.95
C ASN A 23 2.52 12.98 -13.74
N LEU A 24 1.43 12.66 -13.04
CA LEU A 24 0.08 12.79 -13.58
C LEU A 24 -0.19 14.26 -13.94
N ASN A 25 -0.90 14.47 -15.04
CA ASN A 25 -1.46 15.75 -15.45
C ASN A 25 -3.00 15.67 -15.45
N ASN A 26 -3.67 16.77 -15.81
CA ASN A 26 -5.13 16.86 -15.75
C ASN A 26 -5.87 15.91 -16.71
N ASN A 27 -5.19 15.37 -17.71
CA ASN A 27 -5.76 14.42 -18.67
C ASN A 27 -5.60 12.97 -18.23
N ASP A 28 -4.80 12.69 -17.19
CA ASP A 28 -4.62 11.33 -16.69
C ASP A 28 -5.72 10.98 -15.67
N LEU A 29 -6.29 9.79 -15.81
CA LEU A 29 -7.22 9.26 -14.81
C LEU A 29 -6.51 9.02 -13.49
N LYS A 30 -6.96 9.70 -12.44
CA LYS A 30 -6.45 9.50 -11.07
C LYS A 30 -6.92 8.18 -10.46
N VAL A 31 -8.07 7.66 -10.87
CA VAL A 31 -8.52 6.33 -10.46
C VAL A 31 -9.07 5.66 -11.72
N VAL A 32 -8.40 4.61 -12.16
CA VAL A 32 -8.85 3.72 -13.23
C VAL A 32 -9.64 2.61 -12.57
N THR A 33 -10.81 2.25 -13.08
CA THR A 33 -11.70 1.25 -12.47
C THR A 33 -12.13 0.20 -13.50
N ASP A 34 -12.87 -0.80 -13.05
CA ASP A 34 -13.58 -1.76 -13.91
C ASP A 34 -14.49 -1.12 -14.96
N LYS A 35 -14.85 0.16 -14.80
CA LYS A 35 -15.70 0.92 -15.72
C LYS A 35 -14.92 1.85 -16.65
N SER A 36 -13.59 1.92 -16.52
CA SER A 36 -12.76 2.77 -17.36
C SER A 36 -12.48 2.11 -18.70
N GLU A 37 -12.68 2.82 -19.80
CA GLU A 37 -12.47 2.29 -21.17
C GLU A 37 -10.99 2.03 -21.48
N VAL A 38 -10.10 2.87 -20.96
CA VAL A 38 -8.65 2.80 -21.21
C VAL A 38 -7.88 2.91 -19.90
N ALA A 39 -6.90 2.03 -19.73
CA ALA A 39 -5.92 2.07 -18.66
C ALA A 39 -4.53 2.27 -19.28
N LEU A 40 -3.93 3.44 -19.06
CA LEU A 40 -2.55 3.68 -19.46
C LEU A 40 -1.58 3.02 -18.47
N PRO A 41 -0.42 2.53 -18.94
CA PRO A 41 0.58 1.93 -18.06
C PRO A 41 1.13 2.97 -17.08
N GLY A 42 1.24 2.58 -15.82
CA GLY A 42 1.77 3.43 -14.78
C GLY A 42 2.12 2.63 -13.54
N TYR A 43 2.74 3.32 -12.59
CA TYR A 43 3.14 2.76 -11.32
C TYR A 43 2.24 3.31 -10.22
N GLY A 44 1.76 2.45 -9.34
CA GLY A 44 0.90 2.84 -8.24
C GLY A 44 0.35 1.64 -7.50
N ILE A 45 -0.86 1.80 -6.98
CA ILE A 45 -1.52 0.82 -6.11
C ILE A 45 -2.86 0.40 -6.71
N GLY A 46 -3.23 -0.86 -6.49
CA GLY A 46 -4.51 -1.41 -6.90
C GLY A 46 -5.26 -2.06 -5.75
N ILE A 47 -6.58 -2.13 -5.87
CA ILE A 47 -7.45 -2.93 -5.02
C ILE A 47 -8.35 -3.76 -5.94
N VAL A 48 -8.54 -5.03 -5.59
CA VAL A 48 -9.46 -5.94 -6.26
C VAL A 48 -10.37 -6.55 -5.20
N SER A 49 -11.68 -6.59 -5.46
CA SER A 49 -12.68 -7.02 -4.50
C SER A 49 -13.75 -7.90 -5.14
N LYS A 50 -14.14 -8.95 -4.40
CA LYS A 50 -15.35 -9.73 -4.66
C LYS A 50 -16.59 -9.08 -4.04
N ILE A 51 -16.40 -8.33 -2.96
CA ILE A 51 -17.45 -7.58 -2.27
C ILE A 51 -17.72 -6.29 -3.08
N PRO A 52 -18.99 -5.96 -3.38
CA PRO A 52 -19.32 -4.72 -4.08
C PRO A 52 -18.69 -3.48 -3.44
N VAL A 53 -18.09 -2.64 -4.29
CA VAL A 53 -17.46 -1.39 -3.87
C VAL A 53 -18.42 -0.25 -4.13
N LEU A 54 -18.87 0.42 -3.07
CA LEU A 54 -19.78 1.55 -3.13
C LEU A 54 -19.10 2.81 -3.65
N SER A 55 -17.87 3.06 -3.21
CA SER A 55 -17.10 4.22 -3.66
C SER A 55 -15.58 4.03 -3.53
N TRP A 56 -14.87 4.64 -4.46
CA TRP A 56 -13.41 4.73 -4.49
C TRP A 56 -12.96 6.13 -4.06
N HIS A 57 -11.93 6.18 -3.23
CA HIS A 57 -11.36 7.42 -2.71
C HIS A 57 -9.85 7.44 -2.93
N ARG A 58 -9.27 8.61 -3.16
CA ARG A 58 -7.82 8.73 -3.38
C ARG A 58 -7.22 9.86 -2.57
N LEU A 59 -6.02 9.61 -2.05
CA LEU A 59 -5.17 10.61 -1.43
C LEU A 59 -3.82 10.66 -2.15
N ASP A 60 -3.43 11.84 -2.62
CA ASP A 60 -2.19 12.07 -3.35
C ASP A 60 -1.05 12.48 -2.40
N PHE A 61 0.16 11.96 -2.64
CA PHE A 61 1.38 12.39 -1.97
C PHE A 61 2.44 12.80 -2.97
N LYS A 62 3.08 13.94 -2.70
CA LYS A 62 4.35 14.27 -3.34
C LYS A 62 5.44 13.33 -2.80
N GLY A 63 6.39 12.98 -3.66
CA GLY A 63 7.63 12.36 -3.22
C GLY A 63 8.45 13.31 -2.37
N SER A 64 9.39 12.76 -1.60
CA SER A 64 10.41 13.54 -0.90
C SER A 64 11.22 14.39 -1.90
N PRO A 65 11.57 15.65 -1.57
CA PRO A 65 12.47 16.45 -2.38
C PRO A 65 13.91 15.92 -2.38
N VAL A 66 14.23 14.99 -1.47
CA VAL A 66 15.52 14.31 -1.35
C VAL A 66 15.35 12.81 -1.55
N GLY A 67 16.37 12.16 -2.09
CA GLY A 67 16.46 10.71 -2.24
C GLY A 67 17.26 10.06 -1.11
N VAL A 68 17.55 8.78 -1.29
CA VAL A 68 18.46 8.03 -0.40
C VAL A 68 19.49 7.26 -1.22
N LEU A 69 20.60 6.93 -0.58
CA LEU A 69 21.64 6.09 -1.19
C LEU A 69 21.32 4.63 -0.89
N MET A 70 20.89 3.87 -1.90
CA MET A 70 20.56 2.45 -1.77
C MET A 70 21.67 1.58 -2.34
N ALA A 71 21.88 0.40 -1.75
CA ALA A 71 22.90 -0.53 -2.17
C ALA A 71 22.26 -1.69 -2.94
N PHE A 72 22.63 -1.85 -4.21
CA PHE A 72 22.12 -2.91 -5.09
C PHE A 72 23.26 -3.81 -5.58
N PRO A 73 23.00 -5.12 -5.78
CA PRO A 73 23.93 -5.99 -6.49
C PRO A 73 23.86 -5.67 -7.99
N VAL A 74 24.94 -5.13 -8.54
CA VAL A 74 25.07 -4.85 -9.98
C VAL A 74 26.32 -5.58 -10.47
N ASP A 75 26.15 -6.52 -11.38
CA ASP A 75 27.23 -7.38 -11.91
C ASP A 75 28.00 -8.13 -10.80
N GLY A 76 27.28 -8.63 -9.79
CA GLY A 76 27.86 -9.35 -8.65
C GLY A 76 28.60 -8.47 -7.63
N LYS A 77 28.61 -7.14 -7.80
CA LYS A 77 29.21 -6.17 -6.86
C LYS A 77 28.14 -5.29 -6.22
N MET A 78 28.27 -5.03 -4.93
CA MET A 78 27.40 -4.07 -4.24
C MET A 78 27.76 -2.64 -4.67
N LYS A 79 26.88 -2.00 -5.44
CA LYS A 79 27.01 -0.59 -5.84
C LYS A 79 26.01 0.24 -5.05
N ARG A 80 26.45 1.42 -4.60
CA ARG A 80 25.59 2.42 -3.96
C ARG A 80 25.08 3.38 -5.03
N VAL A 81 23.77 3.45 -5.21
CA VAL A 81 23.09 4.29 -6.19
C VAL A 81 22.21 5.28 -5.45
N TYR A 82 22.28 6.55 -5.85
CA TYR A 82 21.37 7.56 -5.30
C TYR A 82 20.03 7.45 -6.01
N VAL A 83 18.98 7.14 -5.25
CA VAL A 83 17.63 6.94 -5.78
C VAL A 83 16.75 8.08 -5.31
N ARG A 84 16.21 8.83 -6.28
CA ARG A 84 15.24 9.90 -6.01
C ARG A 84 13.89 9.29 -5.66
N ASP A 85 13.23 9.86 -4.67
CA ASP A 85 11.86 9.48 -4.37
C ASP A 85 10.90 10.01 -5.44
N HIS A 86 9.71 9.41 -5.47
CA HIS A 86 8.69 9.72 -6.46
C HIS A 86 7.31 9.83 -5.79
N PRO A 87 6.32 10.43 -6.47
CA PRO A 87 4.97 10.55 -5.93
C PRO A 87 4.38 9.19 -5.52
N ARG A 88 3.52 9.25 -4.50
CA ARG A 88 2.79 8.09 -3.95
C ARG A 88 1.30 8.40 -3.91
N SER A 89 0.49 7.36 -3.71
CA SER A 89 -0.94 7.49 -3.48
C SER A 89 -1.42 6.54 -2.40
N ALA A 90 -2.58 6.85 -1.83
CA ALA A 90 -3.42 5.89 -1.11
C ALA A 90 -4.78 5.79 -1.81
N LEU A 91 -5.32 4.58 -1.88
CA LEU A 91 -6.58 4.24 -2.53
C LEU A 91 -7.48 3.60 -1.49
N GLY A 92 -8.63 4.21 -1.23
CA GLY A 92 -9.65 3.72 -0.30
C GLY A 92 -10.82 3.11 -1.07
N ALA A 93 -11.32 1.98 -0.59
CA ALA A 93 -12.53 1.32 -1.07
C ALA A 93 -13.52 1.25 0.08
N ILE A 94 -14.69 1.89 -0.07
CA ILE A 94 -15.83 1.65 0.83
C ILE A 94 -16.64 0.51 0.23
N LEU A 95 -16.68 -0.62 0.92
CA LEU A 95 -17.38 -1.84 0.54
C LEU A 95 -18.83 -1.82 1.03
N ASP A 96 -19.71 -2.57 0.37
CA ASP A 96 -21.15 -2.61 0.68
C ASP A 96 -21.48 -3.16 2.08
N ASN A 97 -20.62 -4.02 2.62
CA ASN A 97 -20.71 -4.57 3.97
C ASN A 97 -20.15 -3.64 5.07
N GLY A 98 -19.87 -2.38 4.72
CA GLY A 98 -19.45 -1.34 5.64
C GLY A 98 -17.94 -1.26 5.90
N TRP A 99 -17.13 -2.10 5.24
CA TRP A 99 -15.67 -2.02 5.37
C TRP A 99 -15.07 -0.88 4.56
N LEU A 100 -14.06 -0.22 5.15
CA LEU A 100 -13.13 0.64 4.45
C LEU A 100 -11.76 -0.04 4.38
N VAL A 101 -11.31 -0.33 3.18
CA VAL A 101 -9.96 -0.85 2.92
C VAL A 101 -9.15 0.21 2.20
N ILE A 102 -8.07 0.67 2.82
CA ILE A 102 -7.12 1.60 2.21
C ILE A 102 -5.85 0.84 1.86
N ASN A 103 -5.45 0.86 0.59
CA ASN A 103 -4.15 0.39 0.13
C ASN A 103 -3.19 1.58 -0.05
N THR A 104 -1.90 1.39 0.21
CA THR A 104 -0.87 2.41 -0.01
C THR A 104 0.53 1.82 -0.24
N HIS A 105 1.40 2.61 -0.83
CA HIS A 105 2.85 2.37 -0.86
C HIS A 105 3.54 3.68 -0.51
N LEU A 106 4.20 3.74 0.64
CA LEU A 106 4.80 4.96 1.16
C LEU A 106 6.20 5.20 0.59
N SER A 107 6.68 6.43 0.73
CA SER A 107 8.05 6.84 0.41
C SER A 107 9.08 5.89 1.07
N PHE A 108 10.17 5.57 0.39
CA PHE A 108 11.29 4.88 1.04
C PHE A 108 12.18 5.83 1.85
N VAL A 109 11.93 7.15 1.80
CA VAL A 109 12.72 8.15 2.51
C VAL A 109 12.26 8.24 3.97
N PRO A 110 13.17 8.05 4.95
CA PRO A 110 12.83 8.14 6.36
C PRO A 110 12.13 9.45 6.72
N PHE A 111 11.20 9.38 7.67
CA PHE A 111 10.32 10.47 8.15
C PHE A 111 9.25 10.93 7.15
N PHE A 112 9.53 10.92 5.85
CA PHE A 112 8.51 11.21 4.82
C PHE A 112 7.44 10.11 4.80
N ASN A 113 7.84 8.84 4.87
CA ASN A 113 6.91 7.73 5.09
C ASN A 113 6.04 7.88 6.33
N VAL A 114 6.63 8.24 7.48
CA VAL A 114 5.87 8.43 8.73
C VAL A 114 4.87 9.58 8.58
N ALA A 115 5.27 10.70 7.97
CA ALA A 115 4.39 11.82 7.72
C ALA A 115 3.24 11.46 6.77
N GLN A 116 3.51 10.68 5.71
CA GLN A 116 2.49 10.15 4.82
C GLN A 116 1.53 9.21 5.56
N LEU A 117 2.05 8.27 6.38
CA LEU A 117 1.23 7.37 7.18
C LEU A 117 0.30 8.11 8.14
N ILE A 118 0.79 9.16 8.81
CA ILE A 118 -0.04 10.00 9.70
C ILE A 118 -1.18 10.66 8.92
N LYS A 119 -0.92 11.15 7.70
CA LYS A 119 -1.96 11.72 6.82
C LYS A 119 -3.00 10.66 6.44
N ILE A 120 -2.58 9.45 6.07
CA ILE A 120 -3.50 8.34 5.76
C ILE A 120 -4.37 8.00 6.97
N LYS A 121 -3.76 7.87 8.15
CA LYS A 121 -4.51 7.56 9.38
C LYS A 121 -5.57 8.61 9.68
N ARG A 122 -5.27 9.90 9.51
CA ARG A 122 -6.25 10.99 9.66
C ARG A 122 -7.33 10.92 8.59
N TRP A 123 -6.92 10.71 7.34
CA TRP A 123 -7.82 10.59 6.19
C TRP A 123 -8.81 9.42 6.34
N ALA A 124 -8.36 8.27 6.84
CA ALA A 124 -9.20 7.11 7.11
C ALA A 124 -10.37 7.45 8.05
N ASN A 125 -10.10 8.24 9.09
CA ASN A 125 -11.14 8.71 10.03
C ASN A 125 -12.09 9.77 9.42
N SER A 126 -11.74 10.38 8.28
CA SER A 126 -12.56 11.39 7.60
C SER A 126 -13.51 10.82 6.53
N LEU A 127 -13.34 9.55 6.14
CA LEU A 127 -14.11 8.92 5.06
C LEU A 127 -15.51 8.41 5.48
N GLY A 128 -15.98 8.79 6.68
CA GLY A 128 -17.38 8.63 7.07
C GLY A 128 -17.84 7.21 7.42
N VAL A 129 -16.92 6.28 7.73
CA VAL A 129 -17.28 4.92 8.15
C VAL A 129 -17.85 4.94 9.56
N SER A 130 -19.04 4.35 9.73
CA SER A 130 -19.76 4.31 11.02
C SER A 130 -19.08 3.41 12.04
N ASP A 131 -18.61 2.23 11.62
CA ASP A 131 -17.91 1.28 12.47
C ASP A 131 -16.38 1.36 12.28
N GLN A 132 -15.70 1.95 13.26
CA GLN A 132 -14.24 2.07 13.28
C GLN A 132 -13.51 0.71 13.37
N SER A 133 -14.22 -0.39 13.68
CA SER A 133 -13.65 -1.73 13.63
C SER A 133 -13.45 -2.25 12.21
N LYS A 134 -14.24 -1.73 11.26
CA LYS A 134 -14.24 -2.13 9.85
C LYS A 134 -13.32 -1.25 8.98
N ILE A 135 -12.24 -0.71 9.55
CA ILE A 135 -11.24 0.09 8.81
C ILE A 135 -9.90 -0.62 8.80
N LEU A 136 -9.38 -0.88 7.59
CA LEU A 136 -8.03 -1.40 7.35
C LEU A 136 -7.17 -0.43 6.55
N ILE A 137 -5.92 -0.28 6.96
CA ILE A 137 -4.87 0.32 6.14
C ILE A 137 -3.85 -0.77 5.82
N VAL A 138 -3.59 -0.99 4.54
CA VAL A 138 -2.80 -2.10 4.00
C VAL A 138 -1.73 -1.57 3.06
N GLY A 139 -0.58 -2.24 3.02
CA GLY A 139 0.43 -2.08 1.97
C GLY A 139 1.84 -1.89 2.51
N ASP A 140 2.73 -1.45 1.61
CA ASP A 140 4.13 -1.21 1.92
C ASP A 140 4.30 0.16 2.59
N MET A 141 4.64 0.14 3.87
CA MET A 141 4.83 1.35 4.67
C MET A 141 6.26 1.88 4.60
N ASN A 142 7.22 1.10 4.08
CA ASN A 142 8.64 1.42 4.06
C ASN A 142 9.21 1.85 5.43
N ILE A 143 8.60 1.39 6.53
CA ILE A 143 8.99 1.71 7.91
C ILE A 143 9.39 0.41 8.61
N PRO A 144 10.70 0.16 8.84
CA PRO A 144 11.18 -1.12 9.39
C PRO A 144 10.92 -1.29 10.89
N PHE A 145 10.34 -0.28 11.55
CA PHE A 145 10.06 -0.29 12.99
C PHE A 145 8.55 -0.26 13.24
N ALA A 146 8.00 -1.43 13.57
CA ALA A 146 6.57 -1.61 13.80
C ALA A 146 5.99 -0.65 14.86
N LEU A 147 6.80 -0.16 15.81
CA LEU A 147 6.37 0.84 16.80
C LEU A 147 5.89 2.15 16.15
N PHE A 148 6.61 2.67 15.15
CA PHE A 148 6.21 3.90 14.44
C PHE A 148 4.98 3.67 13.55
N VAL A 149 4.82 2.43 13.06
CA VAL A 149 3.63 2.03 12.30
C VAL A 149 2.41 1.85 13.22
N GLY A 150 2.58 1.30 14.42
CA GLY A 150 1.55 1.05 15.44
C GLY A 150 1.18 2.24 16.34
N GLY A 151 1.51 3.47 15.93
CA GLY A 151 1.14 4.69 16.66
C GLY A 151 -0.28 5.19 16.38
N PHE A 152 -0.73 6.19 17.14
CA PHE A 152 -2.02 6.89 16.95
C PHE A 152 -3.26 5.98 17.02
N LYS A 153 -3.26 5.03 17.97
CA LYS A 153 -4.35 4.05 18.19
C LYS A 153 -4.49 3.00 17.08
N TRP A 154 -3.54 2.90 16.15
CA TRP A 154 -3.50 1.84 15.14
C TRP A 154 -2.62 0.70 15.59
N ARG A 155 -2.97 -0.53 15.24
CA ARG A 155 -2.23 -1.74 15.61
C ARG A 155 -1.94 -2.53 14.35
N SER A 156 -0.75 -3.11 14.27
CA SER A 156 -0.48 -4.09 13.22
C SER A 156 -1.19 -5.39 13.52
N LEU A 157 -1.97 -5.86 12.55
CA LEU A 157 -2.65 -7.13 12.60
C LEU A 157 -1.73 -8.30 12.29
N ALA A 158 -0.45 -8.07 11.95
CA ALA A 158 0.51 -9.13 11.65
C ALA A 158 1.91 -8.88 12.24
N ALA A 159 2.68 -9.96 12.42
CA ALA A 159 4.13 -9.89 12.63
C ALA A 159 4.80 -10.88 11.69
N GLN A 160 5.30 -10.38 10.57
CA GLN A 160 5.97 -11.17 9.55
C GLN A 160 7.02 -10.28 8.88
N ARG A 161 8.26 -10.76 8.83
CA ARG A 161 9.28 -10.11 8.00
C ARG A 161 8.91 -10.33 6.54
N THR A 162 8.79 -9.27 5.78
CA THR A 162 8.34 -9.28 4.39
C THR A 162 9.45 -8.97 3.40
N PHE A 163 10.58 -8.40 3.83
CA PHE A 163 11.65 -7.97 2.94
C PHE A 163 13.07 -8.31 3.47
N PRO A 164 14.03 -8.68 2.59
CA PRO A 164 13.79 -9.16 1.23
C PRO A 164 13.26 -10.60 1.22
N SER A 165 12.56 -11.00 0.17
CA SER A 165 11.82 -12.27 0.10
C SER A 165 12.69 -13.52 0.22
N TRP A 166 13.92 -13.48 -0.29
CA TRP A 166 14.88 -14.60 -0.25
C TRP A 166 15.58 -14.77 1.11
N TYR A 167 15.61 -13.74 1.94
CA TYR A 167 16.12 -13.83 3.31
C TYR A 167 15.48 -12.74 4.19
N PRO A 168 14.22 -12.94 4.63
CA PRO A 168 13.42 -11.89 5.25
C PRO A 168 14.03 -11.38 6.56
N LYS A 169 14.32 -10.08 6.61
CA LYS A 169 14.92 -9.38 7.77
C LYS A 169 14.02 -8.31 8.35
N LEU A 170 13.29 -7.60 7.50
CA LEU A 170 12.50 -6.43 7.84
C LEU A 170 11.02 -6.71 7.57
N GLN A 171 10.14 -6.11 8.38
CA GLN A 171 8.73 -5.99 8.05
C GLN A 171 8.52 -4.58 7.52
N LEU A 172 8.22 -4.47 6.23
CA LEU A 172 7.91 -3.20 5.57
C LEU A 172 6.42 -3.12 5.22
N ASP A 173 5.79 -4.27 5.00
CA ASP A 173 4.37 -4.39 4.70
C ASP A 173 3.56 -4.59 5.97
N PHE A 174 2.42 -3.91 6.05
CA PHE A 174 1.57 -3.94 7.23
C PHE A 174 0.09 -3.97 6.84
N ILE A 175 -0.69 -4.61 7.70
CA ILE A 175 -2.15 -4.47 7.76
C ILE A 175 -2.46 -3.86 9.12
N LEU A 176 -3.13 -2.72 9.15
CA LEU A 176 -3.42 -1.96 10.36
C LEU A 176 -4.92 -1.84 10.60
N SER A 177 -5.33 -1.92 11.86
CA SER A 177 -6.69 -1.58 12.33
C SER A 177 -6.60 -0.78 13.63
N GLN A 178 -7.64 -0.03 13.96
CA GLN A 178 -7.77 0.65 15.25
C GLN A 178 -8.37 -0.24 16.34
N LYS A 179 -9.22 -1.19 15.98
CA LYS A 179 -9.98 -2.01 16.94
C LYS A 179 -9.56 -3.46 16.95
N LEU A 180 -9.33 -4.04 15.77
CA LEU A 180 -8.86 -5.41 15.66
C LEU A 180 -7.44 -5.55 16.19
N ARG A 181 -7.17 -6.73 16.71
CA ARG A 181 -5.88 -7.20 17.19
C ARG A 181 -5.45 -8.40 16.36
N ARG A 182 -4.20 -8.78 16.52
CA ARG A 182 -3.63 -9.94 15.84
C ARG A 182 -4.41 -11.23 16.15
N ASP A 183 -4.87 -11.37 17.39
CA ASP A 183 -5.60 -12.57 17.83
C ASP A 183 -7.04 -12.62 17.29
N ASP A 184 -7.55 -11.51 16.74
CA ASP A 184 -8.89 -11.42 16.14
C ASP A 184 -8.89 -11.85 14.65
N VAL A 185 -7.73 -12.16 14.08
CA VAL A 185 -7.57 -12.50 12.66
C VAL A 185 -6.76 -13.78 12.49
N ARG A 186 -7.03 -14.52 11.41
CA ARG A 186 -6.25 -15.70 11.06
C ARG A 186 -5.17 -15.34 10.06
N HIS A 187 -3.92 -15.65 10.37
CA HIS A 187 -2.80 -15.47 9.46
C HIS A 187 -2.75 -16.59 8.43
N LEU A 188 -2.55 -16.21 7.17
CA LEU A 188 -2.36 -17.15 6.07
C LEU A 188 -0.95 -17.01 5.51
N GLN A 189 -0.25 -18.14 5.41
CA GLN A 189 1.06 -18.21 4.77
C GLN A 189 0.91 -18.70 3.34
N TYR A 190 1.64 -18.06 2.43
CA TYR A 190 1.73 -18.47 1.03
C TYR A 190 3.17 -18.77 0.66
N SER A 191 3.34 -19.79 -0.19
CA SER A 191 4.62 -20.05 -0.83
C SER A 191 4.96 -18.90 -1.77
N HIS A 192 6.15 -18.33 -1.58
CA HIS A 192 6.67 -17.30 -2.46
C HIS A 192 7.01 -17.90 -3.83
N LEU A 193 6.56 -17.24 -4.91
CA LEU A 193 6.70 -17.75 -6.29
C LEU A 193 7.93 -17.18 -7.03
N GLY A 194 8.83 -16.47 -6.34
CA GLY A 194 10.03 -15.87 -6.96
C GLY A 194 9.77 -14.62 -7.81
N ILE A 195 8.54 -14.10 -7.83
CA ILE A 195 8.13 -12.98 -8.70
C ILE A 195 8.31 -11.59 -8.06
N SER A 196 8.63 -11.52 -6.77
CA SER A 196 8.77 -10.25 -6.02
C SER A 196 9.87 -10.35 -4.98
N ASP A 197 10.51 -9.24 -4.68
CA ASP A 197 11.44 -9.06 -3.56
C ASP A 197 10.73 -8.91 -2.20
N HIS A 198 9.39 -8.84 -2.17
CA HIS A 198 8.58 -8.88 -0.94
C HIS A 198 7.86 -10.24 -0.80
N LEU A 199 7.63 -10.66 0.45
CA LEU A 199 6.71 -11.74 0.80
C LEU A 199 5.30 -11.19 0.97
N ALA A 200 4.31 -11.90 0.43
CA ALA A 200 2.90 -11.57 0.63
C ALA A 200 2.54 -11.61 2.12
N LEU A 201 1.74 -10.63 2.55
CA LEU A 201 1.14 -10.56 3.87
C LEU A 201 -0.37 -10.74 3.75
N GLN A 202 -0.92 -11.75 4.41
CA GLN A 202 -2.34 -12.07 4.30
C GLN A 202 -2.96 -12.40 5.65
N ILE A 203 -4.20 -11.94 5.81
CA ILE A 203 -5.06 -12.27 6.94
C ILE A 203 -6.43 -12.69 6.42
N GLU A 204 -7.15 -13.42 7.25
CA GLU A 204 -8.59 -13.64 7.16
C GLU A 204 -9.24 -13.01 8.39
N VAL A 205 -10.31 -12.26 8.15
CA VAL A 205 -11.10 -11.56 9.18
C VAL A 205 -12.57 -11.78 8.87
N ASP A 206 -13.41 -11.85 9.90
CA ASP A 206 -14.85 -11.91 9.70
C ASP A 206 -15.34 -10.59 9.09
N VAL A 207 -16.04 -10.69 7.96
CA VAL A 207 -16.50 -9.55 7.18
C VAL A 207 -18.01 -9.34 7.27
N ASN A 208 -18.70 -10.15 8.08
CA ASN A 208 -20.13 -10.02 8.35
C ASN A 208 -20.38 -9.01 9.48
#